data_AF-A0A212KS32-F1
#
_entry.id   AF-A0A212KS32-F1
#
_cell.length_a   1.000
_cell.length_b   1.000
_cell.length_c   1.000
_cell.angle_alpha   90.00
_cell.angle_beta   90.00
_cell.angle_gamma   90.00
#
_symmetry.space_group_name_H-M   'P 1'
#
loop_
_entity.id
_entity.type
_entity.pdbx_description
1 polymer ?
#
loop_
_entity_poly.entity_id
_entity_poly.type
_entity_poly.pdbx_seq_one_letter_code
_entity_poly.pdbx_strand_id
1 'polypeptide(L)'
;MLWKPINFQGVVVVDKELVDQLRLYLEEKEGALARHVASAFQVGDSEEIPSIRYLTLVDASTAAADSVSVLLQAREEGVEGLDHKELNERLDHAFWDYVEVLEGSATEFLQQLDHVRLDRLTLDTLQAIDAVKLMIIDKVKRVRDVVIQVDGILSRYFDGSQPNLSVLQRLLRRLGWSKASLDVALTAHLEKTEEALVSRDRQLKDSYQEYNRLSLKVQGSLSKLESYQILKTLDPSMLDQFSDIYRLLKMWKANLRSRGLPEKDITRILRIKVSVPQVTEVFRSYYRSLTDALYDMSRQLKAKDNVDRAVRSEWRERVDGYSRELHSLGSSVSRFRDFLLRTDPNPYVRARWGFTERITGTEPRETRDLQRLAFEIEGLDDLYRKLFESLQNETAVLPLRARSSYQQIQRAVHELSQPLASRPLMRKRGDYLVDLIDELDELGTTDGAVINYVAELLSKALRADWKYHVLHENPGFRRLIRVHSGIAPIADDSDYSSRMVRLNSAFEALREWAKGGSIWRPGADVEAAIERIKEVMQELLSTLQAVGQAGDTTDAQLSEFVTQQRRQLLELRFRFGKFCLQHLQAHPEGGQLRNQFLFVDQYFEFVENKLSDIDIMTPVL
;
A
#
# COMPACT_ATOMS: atom_id res chain seq x y z
N MET A 1 14.85 -27.85 24.00
CA MET A 1 14.35 -26.47 24.07
C MET A 1 13.28 -26.37 22.99
N LEU A 2 12.01 -26.15 23.33
CA LEU A 2 11.05 -25.71 22.31
C LEU A 2 11.39 -24.26 22.05
N TRP A 3 11.96 -23.95 20.88
CA TRP A 3 11.90 -22.57 20.39
C TRP A 3 10.43 -22.19 20.50
N LYS A 4 10.12 -21.11 21.24
CA LYS A 4 8.73 -20.69 21.43
C LYS A 4 8.02 -20.75 20.07
N PRO A 5 6.85 -21.40 19.98
CA PRO A 5 6.19 -21.60 18.70
C PRO A 5 6.04 -20.25 18.02
N ILE A 6 6.34 -20.28 16.71
CA ILE A 6 6.31 -19.17 15.78
C ILE A 6 5.15 -18.24 16.13
N ASN A 7 5.46 -17.06 16.66
CA ASN A 7 4.48 -16.00 16.62
C ASN A 7 4.34 -15.63 15.14
N PHE A 8 3.20 -16.00 14.55
CA PHE A 8 2.84 -15.67 13.16
C PHE A 8 2.81 -14.15 12.88
N GLN A 9 3.13 -13.32 13.89
CA GLN A 9 3.36 -11.87 13.79
C GLN A 9 4.81 -11.46 13.48
N GLY A 10 5.75 -12.39 13.30
CA GLY A 10 7.01 -12.12 12.58
C GLY A 10 8.03 -11.21 13.29
N VAL A 11 8.27 -11.39 14.59
CA VAL A 11 9.44 -10.79 15.26
C VAL A 11 9.93 -11.71 16.39
N VAL A 12 10.80 -12.68 16.07
CA VAL A 12 11.89 -13.04 16.98
C VAL A 12 13.11 -12.38 16.37
N VAL A 13 13.60 -11.31 17.00
CA VAL A 13 14.89 -10.72 16.60
C VAL A 13 15.94 -11.65 17.19
N VAL A 14 16.85 -12.15 16.35
CA VAL A 14 18.07 -12.77 16.85
C VAL A 14 18.80 -11.69 17.64
N ASP A 15 18.73 -11.79 18.96
CA ASP A 15 19.26 -10.82 19.90
C ASP A 15 20.24 -11.50 20.87
N LYS A 16 20.84 -10.69 21.74
CA LYS A 16 21.84 -11.18 22.69
C LYS A 16 21.25 -12.18 23.68
N GLU A 17 19.99 -12.03 24.08
CA GLU A 17 19.34 -12.94 25.02
C GLU A 17 19.16 -14.33 24.40
N LEU A 18 18.73 -14.40 23.13
CA LEU A 18 18.66 -15.65 22.39
C LEU A 18 20.03 -16.34 22.27
N VAL A 19 21.08 -15.56 22.00
CA VAL A 19 22.46 -16.08 21.92
C VAL A 19 22.86 -16.73 23.25
N ASP A 20 22.58 -16.06 24.38
CA ASP A 20 22.94 -16.55 25.70
C ASP A 20 22.12 -17.80 26.09
N GLN A 21 20.82 -17.83 25.76
CA GLN A 21 19.97 -19.01 26.00
C GLN A 21 20.41 -20.23 25.18
N LEU A 22 20.71 -20.03 23.88
CA LEU A 22 21.20 -21.10 23.01
C LEU A 22 22.57 -21.62 23.49
N ARG A 23 23.45 -20.74 23.96
CA ARG A 23 24.75 -21.13 24.52
C ARG A 23 24.57 -22.10 25.70
N LEU A 24 23.76 -21.71 26.68
CA LEU A 24 23.52 -22.54 27.87
C LEU A 24 22.92 -23.90 27.50
N TYR A 25 21.98 -23.93 26.55
CA TYR A 25 21.37 -25.16 26.07
C TYR A 25 22.38 -26.08 25.38
N LEU A 26 23.22 -25.54 24.50
CA LEU A 26 24.24 -26.33 23.79
C LEU A 26 25.34 -26.83 24.73
N GLU A 27 25.72 -26.04 25.75
CA GLU A 27 26.67 -26.45 26.80
C GLU A 27 26.10 -27.57 27.68
N GLU A 28 24.83 -27.49 28.07
CA GLU A 28 24.16 -28.55 28.84
C GLU A 28 24.14 -29.88 28.05
N LYS A 29 23.80 -29.80 26.76
CA LYS A 29 23.74 -30.97 25.88
C LYS A 29 25.12 -31.53 25.56
N GLU A 30 26.13 -30.69 25.39
CA GLU A 30 27.52 -31.12 25.25
C GLU A 30 28.01 -31.84 26.51
N GLY A 31 27.70 -31.30 27.70
CA GLY A 31 28.04 -31.92 28.97
C GLY A 31 27.34 -33.27 29.20
N ALA A 32 26.17 -33.49 28.59
CA ALA A 32 25.54 -34.82 28.57
C ALA A 32 26.34 -35.80 27.71
N LEU A 33 26.70 -35.42 26.48
CA LEU A 33 27.55 -36.25 25.60
C LEU A 33 28.90 -36.55 26.25
N ALA A 34 29.56 -35.54 26.85
CA ALA A 34 30.83 -35.71 27.54
C ALA A 34 30.74 -36.75 28.66
N ARG A 35 29.66 -36.75 29.46
CA ARG A 35 29.44 -37.78 30.48
C ARG A 35 29.22 -39.17 29.88
N HIS A 36 28.50 -39.27 28.76
CA HIS A 36 28.33 -40.54 28.06
C HIS A 36 29.66 -41.09 27.53
N VAL A 37 30.51 -40.25 26.93
CA VAL A 37 31.84 -40.65 26.43
C VAL A 37 32.76 -41.09 27.57
N ALA A 38 32.82 -40.32 28.66
CA ALA A 38 33.68 -40.63 29.81
C ALA A 38 33.27 -41.93 30.53
N SER A 39 31.96 -42.20 30.64
CA SER A 39 31.42 -43.40 31.31
C SER A 39 31.35 -44.64 30.42
N ALA A 40 31.57 -44.50 29.11
CA ALA A 40 31.41 -45.61 28.17
C ALA A 40 32.38 -46.79 28.42
N PHE A 41 33.56 -46.51 28.99
CA PHE A 41 34.63 -47.48 29.19
C PHE A 41 34.88 -47.84 30.66
N GLN A 42 33.92 -47.58 31.57
CA GLN A 42 34.04 -47.94 32.98
C GLN A 42 33.51 -49.36 33.23
N VAL A 43 34.20 -50.14 34.07
CA VAL A 43 33.81 -51.52 34.46
C VAL A 43 33.66 -51.60 35.98
N GLY A 44 32.43 -51.79 36.46
CA GLY A 44 32.06 -51.85 37.88
C GLY A 44 31.74 -50.48 38.52
N ASP A 45 31.31 -50.48 39.79
CA ASP A 45 31.06 -49.29 40.62
C ASP A 45 32.38 -48.60 41.05
N SER A 46 33.27 -48.30 40.10
CA SER A 46 34.49 -47.54 40.36
C SER A 46 34.23 -46.05 40.17
N GLU A 47 34.42 -45.30 41.27
CA GLU A 47 34.41 -43.84 41.45
C GLU A 47 33.44 -43.04 40.55
N GLU A 48 32.40 -42.48 41.19
CA GLU A 48 31.55 -41.44 40.61
C GLU A 48 32.42 -40.46 39.82
N ILE A 49 32.21 -40.41 38.50
CA ILE A 49 32.76 -39.34 37.66
C ILE A 49 32.41 -38.05 38.41
N PRO A 50 33.40 -37.27 38.87
CA PRO A 50 33.13 -36.13 39.72
C PRO A 50 32.09 -35.28 39.02
N SER A 51 31.08 -34.84 39.77
CA SER A 51 30.00 -33.97 39.28
C SER A 51 30.58 -32.60 38.96
N ILE A 52 31.47 -32.55 37.97
CA ILE A 52 32.08 -31.36 37.42
C ILE A 52 30.97 -30.74 36.59
N ARG A 53 30.43 -29.61 37.05
CA ARG A 53 29.43 -28.80 36.35
C ARG A 53 29.83 -28.39 34.92
N TYR A 54 31.09 -28.65 34.51
CA TYR A 54 31.68 -28.25 33.23
C TYR A 54 32.64 -29.32 32.68
N LEU A 55 32.23 -30.60 32.60
CA LEU A 55 33.02 -31.60 31.88
C LEU A 55 33.01 -31.27 30.37
N THR A 56 34.17 -30.97 29.79
CA THR A 56 34.27 -30.71 28.35
C THR A 56 34.40 -32.04 27.59
N LEU A 57 34.03 -32.05 26.29
CA LEU A 57 34.19 -33.24 25.45
C LEU A 57 35.65 -33.70 25.33
N VAL A 58 36.59 -32.76 25.36
CA VAL A 58 38.03 -33.07 25.29
C VAL A 58 38.48 -33.81 26.56
N ASP A 59 38.06 -33.33 27.73
CA ASP A 59 38.36 -34.00 29.01
C ASP A 59 37.74 -35.40 29.05
N ALA A 60 36.50 -35.52 28.56
CA ALA A 60 35.81 -36.81 28.47
C ALA A 60 36.51 -37.81 27.53
N SER A 61 36.99 -37.36 26.37
CA SER A 61 37.75 -38.21 25.44
C SER A 61 39.07 -38.69 26.02
N THR A 62 39.73 -37.85 26.84
CA THR A 62 40.98 -38.19 27.54
C THR A 62 40.71 -39.23 28.63
N ALA A 63 39.68 -39.01 29.45
CA ALA A 63 39.25 -39.98 30.47
C ALA A 63 38.84 -41.34 29.86
N ALA A 64 38.19 -41.32 28.69
CA ALA A 64 37.88 -42.53 27.94
C ALA A 64 39.16 -43.27 27.48
N ALA A 65 40.16 -42.55 26.96
CA ALA A 65 41.44 -43.14 26.54
C ALA A 65 42.22 -43.77 27.71
N ASP A 66 42.23 -43.11 28.87
CA ASP A 66 42.84 -43.63 30.09
C ASP A 66 42.10 -44.88 30.59
N SER A 67 40.77 -44.84 30.59
CA SER A 67 39.92 -45.99 30.96
C SER A 67 40.16 -47.19 30.05
N VAL A 68 40.29 -46.98 28.73
CA VAL A 68 40.65 -48.05 27.79
C VAL A 68 42.02 -48.66 28.10
N SER A 69 43.00 -47.84 28.48
CA SER A 69 44.33 -48.33 28.83
C SER A 69 44.31 -49.24 30.07
N VAL A 70 43.53 -48.85 31.09
CA VAL A 70 43.30 -49.66 32.30
C VAL A 70 42.55 -50.96 31.97
N LEU A 71 41.50 -50.89 31.14
CA LEU A 71 40.74 -52.08 30.74
C LEU A 71 41.57 -53.09 29.95
N LEU A 72 42.47 -52.61 29.07
CA LEU A 72 43.36 -53.49 28.33
C LEU A 72 44.35 -54.20 29.28
N GLN A 73 44.85 -53.52 30.31
CA GLN A 73 45.70 -54.13 31.35
C GLN A 73 44.92 -55.15 32.21
N ALA A 74 43.74 -54.78 32.72
CA ALA A 74 42.89 -55.68 33.52
C ALA A 74 42.44 -56.92 32.73
N ARG A 75 42.32 -56.81 31.41
CA ARG A 75 42.02 -57.95 30.55
C ARG A 75 43.20 -58.91 30.37
N GLU A 76 44.44 -58.41 30.37
CA GLU A 76 45.64 -59.28 30.46
C GLU A 76 45.63 -60.09 31.77
N GLU A 77 45.00 -59.56 32.82
CA GLU A 77 44.79 -60.20 34.13
C GLU A 77 43.54 -61.11 34.19
N GLY A 78 42.80 -61.26 33.09
CA GLY A 78 41.69 -62.22 32.94
C GLY A 78 40.28 -61.69 33.27
N VAL A 79 40.10 -60.37 33.40
CA VAL A 79 38.78 -59.75 33.60
C VAL A 79 37.97 -59.74 32.29
N GLU A 80 36.65 -60.02 32.36
CA GLU A 80 35.75 -59.91 31.21
C GLU A 80 35.67 -58.47 30.70
N GLY A 81 35.86 -58.28 29.40
CA GLY A 81 35.76 -56.98 28.73
C GLY A 81 34.31 -56.58 28.44
N LEU A 82 34.13 -55.35 27.96
CA LEU A 82 32.84 -54.82 27.52
C LEU A 82 32.42 -55.44 26.17
N ASP A 83 31.12 -55.62 25.96
CA ASP A 83 30.59 -56.04 24.65
C ASP A 83 30.84 -54.94 23.61
N HIS A 84 31.58 -55.28 22.57
CA HIS A 84 31.95 -54.36 21.49
C HIS A 84 30.74 -53.81 20.75
N LYS A 85 29.68 -54.60 20.56
CA LYS A 85 28.49 -54.19 19.81
C LYS A 85 27.66 -53.20 20.64
N GLU A 86 27.42 -53.53 21.90
CA GLU A 86 26.67 -52.68 22.83
C GLU A 86 27.38 -51.34 23.07
N LEU A 87 28.71 -51.37 23.26
CA LEU A 87 29.52 -50.16 23.43
C LEU A 87 29.45 -49.23 22.21
N ASN A 88 29.53 -49.81 21.00
CA ASN A 88 29.46 -49.05 19.77
C ASN A 88 28.06 -48.43 19.57
N GLU A 89 27.00 -49.23 19.73
CA GLU A 89 25.61 -48.76 19.63
C GLU A 89 25.31 -47.64 20.64
N ARG A 90 25.84 -47.76 21.88
CA ARG A 90 25.65 -46.74 22.93
C ARG A 90 26.37 -45.43 22.61
N LEU A 91 27.60 -45.49 22.12
CA LEU A 91 28.36 -44.29 21.75
C LEU A 91 27.82 -43.66 20.47
N ASP A 92 27.50 -44.44 19.45
CA ASP A 92 26.84 -43.97 18.24
C ASP A 92 25.53 -43.24 18.57
N HIS A 93 24.68 -43.82 19.42
CA HIS A 93 23.44 -43.19 19.83
C HIS A 93 23.67 -41.86 20.57
N ALA A 94 24.63 -41.82 21.50
CA ALA A 94 24.96 -40.59 22.23
C ALA A 94 25.49 -39.48 21.31
N PHE A 95 26.35 -39.83 20.34
CA PHE A 95 26.82 -38.86 19.34
C PHE A 95 25.69 -38.39 18.44
N TRP A 96 24.83 -39.29 17.96
CA TRP A 96 23.67 -38.93 17.15
C TRP A 96 22.71 -38.00 17.88
N ASP A 97 22.40 -38.25 19.15
CA ASP A 97 21.54 -37.38 19.96
C ASP A 97 22.05 -35.93 20.00
N TYR A 98 23.37 -35.74 20.10
CA TYR A 98 23.95 -34.39 20.11
C TYR A 98 24.08 -33.79 18.70
N VAL A 99 24.41 -34.60 17.69
CA VAL A 99 24.44 -34.16 16.29
C VAL A 99 23.05 -33.69 15.87
N GLU A 100 21.98 -34.42 16.19
CA GLU A 100 20.59 -34.02 15.93
C GLU A 100 20.23 -32.68 16.59
N VAL A 101 20.71 -32.43 17.82
CA VAL A 101 20.51 -31.13 18.50
C VAL A 101 21.21 -29.99 17.75
N LEU A 102 22.43 -30.21 17.27
CA LEU A 102 23.19 -29.23 16.50
C LEU A 102 22.55 -28.96 15.13
N GLU A 103 22.14 -30.02 14.42
CA GLU A 103 21.44 -29.91 13.14
C GLU A 103 20.08 -29.23 13.29
N GLY A 104 19.31 -29.57 14.33
CA GLY A 104 18.04 -28.93 14.65
C GLY A 104 18.22 -27.44 14.91
N SER A 105 19.20 -27.09 15.76
CA SER A 105 19.52 -25.69 16.09
C SER A 105 19.99 -24.89 14.85
N ALA A 106 20.82 -25.50 14.00
CA ALA A 106 21.25 -24.89 12.74
C ALA A 106 20.08 -24.71 11.77
N THR A 107 19.21 -25.71 11.64
CA THR A 107 18.03 -25.68 10.76
C THR A 107 17.05 -24.60 11.18
N GLU A 108 16.71 -24.53 12.48
CA GLU A 108 15.83 -23.49 13.03
C GLU A 108 16.44 -22.10 12.85
N PHE A 109 17.75 -21.95 13.10
CA PHE A 109 18.45 -20.68 12.85
C PHE A 109 18.39 -20.27 11.36
N LEU A 110 18.65 -21.19 10.43
CA LEU A 110 18.57 -20.93 9.00
C LEU A 110 17.15 -20.54 8.56
N GLN A 111 16.12 -21.21 9.09
CA GLN A 111 14.72 -20.84 8.86
C GLN A 111 14.43 -19.43 9.38
N GLN A 112 14.99 -19.05 10.54
CA GLN A 112 14.85 -17.68 11.03
C GLN A 112 15.54 -16.66 10.14
N LEU A 113 16.74 -16.95 9.63
CA LEU A 113 17.43 -16.06 8.69
C LEU A 113 16.61 -15.81 7.42
N ASP A 114 15.85 -16.80 6.95
CA ASP A 114 14.91 -16.63 5.83
C ASP A 114 13.79 -15.64 6.15
N HIS A 115 13.41 -15.51 7.42
CA HIS A 115 12.40 -14.57 7.90
C HIS A 115 12.96 -13.20 8.32
N VAL A 116 14.29 -13.05 8.43
CA VAL A 116 14.92 -11.76 8.76
C VAL A 116 14.67 -10.75 7.66
N ARG A 117 14.31 -9.53 8.07
CA ARG A 117 14.01 -8.41 7.18
C ARG A 117 15.24 -7.55 6.97
N LEU A 118 15.66 -7.40 5.71
CA LEU A 118 16.83 -6.58 5.36
C LEU A 118 16.68 -5.11 5.81
N ASP A 119 15.46 -4.58 5.82
CA ASP A 119 15.19 -3.19 6.23
C ASP A 119 15.21 -2.98 7.77
N ARG A 120 15.33 -4.05 8.55
CA ARG A 120 15.42 -4.02 10.01
C ARG A 120 16.76 -4.55 10.54
N LEU A 121 17.68 -4.92 9.67
CA LEU A 121 19.01 -5.37 10.07
C LEU A 121 19.79 -4.19 10.65
N THR A 122 20.04 -4.24 11.95
CA THR A 122 20.95 -3.35 12.67
C THR A 122 22.31 -4.03 12.85
N LEU A 123 23.32 -3.25 13.24
CA LEU A 123 24.63 -3.79 13.58
C LEU A 123 24.52 -4.83 14.71
N ASP A 124 23.69 -4.56 15.72
CA ASP A 124 23.49 -5.47 16.86
C ASP A 124 22.87 -6.80 16.41
N THR A 125 21.87 -6.77 15.52
CA THR A 125 21.28 -8.00 14.97
C THR A 125 22.30 -8.79 14.14
N LEU A 126 23.13 -8.11 13.33
CA LEU A 126 24.19 -8.77 12.58
C LEU A 126 25.24 -9.43 13.50
N GLN A 127 25.61 -8.76 14.59
CA GLN A 127 26.52 -9.33 15.60
C GLN A 127 25.91 -10.55 16.30
N ALA A 128 24.62 -10.50 16.63
CA ALA A 128 23.93 -11.63 17.24
C ALA A 128 23.83 -12.83 16.27
N ILE A 129 23.52 -12.59 14.99
CA ILE A 129 23.53 -13.61 13.93
C ILE A 129 24.93 -14.23 13.80
N ASP A 130 25.98 -13.40 13.75
CA ASP A 130 27.35 -13.89 13.67
C ASP A 130 27.75 -14.70 14.92
N ALA A 131 27.31 -14.28 16.11
CA ALA A 131 27.58 -15.00 17.35
C ALA A 131 26.92 -16.38 17.39
N VAL A 132 25.64 -16.50 16.99
CA VAL A 132 24.95 -17.80 16.90
C VAL A 132 25.65 -18.72 15.91
N LYS A 133 25.96 -18.20 14.71
CA LYS A 133 26.66 -18.95 13.67
C LYS A 133 28.01 -19.48 14.16
N LEU A 134 28.85 -18.60 14.72
CA LEU A 134 30.19 -18.97 15.19
C LEU A 134 30.12 -20.00 16.33
N MET A 135 29.15 -19.86 17.23
CA MET A 135 28.92 -20.81 18.32
C MET A 135 28.56 -22.21 17.81
N ILE A 136 27.61 -22.32 16.87
CA ILE A 136 27.23 -23.63 16.31
C ILE A 136 28.40 -24.24 15.54
N ILE A 137 29.12 -23.44 14.73
CA ILE A 137 30.29 -23.92 13.98
C ILE A 137 31.40 -24.42 14.92
N ASP A 138 31.67 -23.72 16.03
CA ASP A 138 32.65 -24.15 17.04
C ASP A 138 32.25 -25.51 17.64
N LYS A 139 30.98 -25.69 18.02
CA LYS A 139 30.49 -26.98 18.55
C LYS A 139 30.56 -28.10 17.51
N VAL A 140 30.14 -27.83 16.27
CA VAL A 140 30.22 -28.79 15.15
C VAL A 140 31.67 -29.28 14.94
N LYS A 141 32.65 -28.36 14.93
CA LYS A 141 34.07 -28.70 14.79
C LYS A 141 34.57 -29.55 15.94
N ARG A 142 34.27 -29.16 17.18
CA ARG A 142 34.69 -29.91 18.37
C ARG A 142 34.13 -31.32 18.39
N VAL A 143 32.84 -31.50 18.08
CA VAL A 143 32.23 -32.84 18.03
C VAL A 143 32.87 -33.67 16.94
N ARG A 144 33.11 -33.12 15.75
CA ARG A 144 33.79 -33.84 14.67
C ARG A 144 35.17 -34.33 15.09
N ASP A 145 35.97 -33.47 15.72
CA ASP A 145 37.30 -33.83 16.20
C ASP A 145 37.23 -34.94 17.29
N VAL A 146 36.24 -34.87 18.17
CA VAL A 146 36.00 -35.87 19.23
C VAL A 146 35.50 -37.19 18.67
N VAL A 147 34.64 -37.19 17.64
CA VAL A 147 34.22 -38.41 16.93
C VAL A 147 35.43 -39.14 16.36
N ILE A 148 36.36 -38.40 15.72
CA ILE A 148 37.60 -38.98 15.18
C ILE A 148 38.48 -39.56 16.30
N GLN A 149 38.58 -38.86 17.43
CA GLN A 149 39.37 -39.32 18.58
C GLN A 149 38.77 -40.56 19.24
N VAL A 150 37.46 -40.57 19.50
CA VAL A 150 36.76 -41.70 20.13
C VAL A 150 36.71 -42.91 19.19
N ASP A 151 36.56 -42.72 17.88
CA ASP A 151 36.69 -43.79 16.90
C ASP A 151 38.09 -44.44 16.94
N GLY A 152 39.13 -43.61 17.10
CA GLY A 152 40.50 -44.08 17.33
C GLY A 152 40.67 -44.84 18.65
N ILE A 153 40.01 -44.41 19.73
CA ILE A 153 40.01 -45.08 21.03
C ILE A 153 39.30 -46.44 20.94
N LEU A 154 38.12 -46.50 20.32
CA LEU A 154 37.37 -47.74 20.07
C LEU A 154 38.16 -48.73 19.24
N SER A 155 38.79 -48.26 18.16
CA SER A 155 39.64 -49.09 17.31
C SER A 155 40.80 -49.71 18.09
N ARG A 156 41.45 -48.94 18.99
CA ARG A 156 42.50 -49.44 19.88
C ARG A 156 41.97 -50.49 20.86
N TYR A 157 40.82 -50.24 21.48
CA TYR A 157 40.19 -51.18 22.40
C TYR A 157 39.85 -52.50 21.70
N PHE A 158 39.22 -52.44 20.52
CA PHE A 158 38.83 -53.63 19.75
C PHE A 158 40.03 -54.44 19.25
N ASP A 159 41.10 -53.77 18.82
CA ASP A 159 42.33 -54.44 18.37
C ASP A 159 43.09 -55.11 19.54
N GLY A 160 43.14 -54.47 20.72
CA GLY A 160 43.73 -55.06 21.93
C GLY A 160 42.90 -56.22 22.50
N SER A 161 41.62 -56.25 22.18
CA SER A 161 40.63 -57.20 22.69
C SER A 161 40.55 -58.53 21.89
N GLN A 162 41.17 -58.61 20.71
CA GLN A 162 41.15 -59.81 19.84
C GLN A 162 42.56 -60.37 19.58
N PRO A 163 43.05 -61.33 20.38
CA PRO A 163 44.41 -61.87 20.23
C PRO A 163 44.64 -62.67 18.94
N ASN A 164 43.57 -63.12 18.27
CA ASN A 164 43.63 -64.01 17.09
C ASN A 164 43.65 -63.28 15.71
N LEU A 165 43.76 -61.96 15.66
CA LEU A 165 43.87 -61.23 14.39
C LEU A 165 45.26 -61.42 13.77
N SER A 166 45.33 -61.76 12.48
CA SER A 166 46.59 -61.88 11.75
C SER A 166 47.36 -60.54 11.71
N VAL A 167 48.70 -60.59 11.67
CA VAL A 167 49.55 -59.39 11.61
C VAL A 167 49.16 -58.46 10.46
N LEU A 168 48.73 -59.03 9.34
CA LEU A 168 48.30 -58.31 8.13
C LEU A 168 46.95 -57.59 8.33
N GLN A 169 46.00 -58.20 9.05
CA GLN A 169 44.73 -57.55 9.44
C GLN A 169 44.94 -56.43 10.46
N ARG A 170 45.86 -56.60 11.41
CA ARG A 170 46.25 -55.52 12.35
C ARG A 170 46.94 -54.37 11.62
N LEU A 171 47.75 -54.65 10.60
CA LEU A 171 48.43 -53.63 9.80
C LEU A 171 47.46 -52.87 8.89
N LEU A 172 46.53 -53.56 8.23
CA LEU A 172 45.47 -52.95 7.41
C LEU A 172 44.50 -52.08 8.23
N ARG A 173 44.18 -52.50 9.47
CA ARG A 173 43.42 -51.69 10.43
C ARG A 173 44.18 -50.44 10.89
N ARG A 174 45.45 -50.58 11.26
CA ARG A 174 46.33 -49.45 11.64
C ARG A 174 46.59 -48.44 10.51
N LEU A 175 46.52 -48.89 9.26
CA LEU A 175 46.62 -48.03 8.07
C LEU A 175 45.29 -47.35 7.68
N GLY A 176 44.24 -47.51 8.49
CA GLY A 176 42.94 -46.84 8.29
C GLY A 176 42.06 -47.48 7.20
N TRP A 177 42.30 -48.73 6.81
CA TRP A 177 41.51 -49.43 5.78
C TRP A 177 40.39 -50.31 6.36
N SER A 178 40.16 -50.29 7.68
CA SER A 178 38.98 -50.91 8.27
C SER A 178 37.78 -49.97 8.31
N LYS A 179 36.58 -50.56 8.33
CA LYS A 179 35.35 -49.83 8.64
C LYS A 179 35.55 -49.06 9.95
N ALA A 180 35.18 -47.77 9.95
CA ALA A 180 35.10 -46.96 11.16
C ALA A 180 34.27 -47.71 12.21
N SER A 181 34.66 -47.57 13.47
CA SER A 181 33.91 -48.15 14.59
C SER A 181 32.61 -47.36 14.76
N LEU A 182 32.69 -46.03 14.80
CA LEU A 182 31.53 -45.14 14.80
C LEU A 182 30.94 -44.94 13.39
N ASP A 183 29.68 -44.53 13.33
CA ASP A 183 29.00 -44.24 12.07
C ASP A 183 29.68 -43.08 11.29
N VAL A 184 30.14 -43.39 10.07
CA VAL A 184 30.79 -42.43 9.15
C VAL A 184 29.86 -41.27 8.80
N ALA A 185 28.53 -41.48 8.83
CA ALA A 185 27.54 -40.45 8.52
C ALA A 185 27.58 -39.26 9.50
N LEU A 186 28.00 -39.46 10.77
CA LEU A 186 28.11 -38.38 11.76
C LEU A 186 28.97 -37.21 11.26
N THR A 187 30.14 -37.53 10.70
CA THR A 187 31.08 -36.52 10.19
C THR A 187 30.53 -35.79 8.96
N ALA A 188 29.89 -36.52 8.04
CA ALA A 188 29.29 -35.95 6.84
C ALA A 188 28.12 -35.00 7.16
N HIS A 189 27.31 -35.33 8.17
CA HIS A 189 26.20 -34.50 8.65
C HIS A 189 26.71 -33.20 9.30
N LEU A 190 27.74 -33.29 10.13
CA LEU A 190 28.42 -32.15 10.74
C LEU A 190 29.03 -31.20 9.69
N GLU A 191 29.72 -31.74 8.69
CA GLU A 191 30.29 -30.96 7.58
C GLU A 191 29.22 -30.24 6.76
N LYS A 192 28.14 -30.95 6.39
CA LYS A 192 27.01 -30.37 5.66
C LYS A 192 26.36 -29.23 6.45
N THR A 193 26.28 -29.35 7.77
CA THR A 193 25.74 -28.31 8.65
C THR A 193 26.62 -27.07 8.68
N GLU A 194 27.95 -27.24 8.80
CA GLU A 194 28.90 -26.12 8.69
C GLU A 194 28.79 -25.40 7.34
N GLU A 195 28.81 -26.16 6.23
CA GLU A 195 28.70 -25.61 4.88
C GLU A 195 27.41 -24.82 4.66
N ALA A 196 26.28 -25.34 5.15
CA ALA A 196 24.98 -24.67 5.05
C ALA A 196 24.96 -23.33 5.81
N LEU A 197 25.49 -23.30 7.04
CA LEU A 197 25.58 -22.09 7.87
C LEU A 197 26.47 -21.02 7.22
N VAL A 198 27.66 -21.41 6.73
CA VAL A 198 28.60 -20.48 6.08
C VAL A 198 28.01 -19.93 4.78
N SER A 199 27.41 -20.79 3.96
CA SER A 199 26.80 -20.41 2.69
C SER A 199 25.64 -19.43 2.89
N ARG A 200 24.74 -19.69 3.85
CA ARG A 200 23.58 -18.83 4.11
C ARG A 200 23.99 -17.48 4.70
N ASP A 201 24.96 -17.43 5.61
CA ASP A 201 25.49 -16.17 6.15
C ASP A 201 26.07 -15.27 5.04
N ARG A 202 26.85 -15.86 4.12
CA ARG A 202 27.38 -15.12 2.97
C ARG A 202 26.24 -14.55 2.11
N GLN A 203 25.24 -15.37 1.78
CA GLN A 203 24.07 -14.91 1.02
C GLN A 203 23.31 -13.76 1.70
N LEU A 204 23.16 -13.82 3.03
CA LEU A 204 22.51 -12.76 3.80
C LEU A 204 23.32 -11.45 3.75
N LYS A 205 24.63 -11.52 3.98
CA LYS A 205 25.53 -10.36 3.94
C LYS A 205 25.57 -9.72 2.56
N ASP A 206 25.67 -10.53 1.50
CA ASP A 206 25.63 -10.05 0.12
C ASP A 206 24.29 -9.35 -0.19
N SER A 207 23.17 -9.96 0.25
CA SER A 207 21.83 -9.36 0.10
C SER A 207 21.69 -8.06 0.89
N TYR A 208 22.25 -7.98 2.09
CA TYR A 208 22.22 -6.75 2.88
C TYR A 208 23.07 -5.62 2.26
N GLN A 209 24.26 -5.94 1.75
CA GLN A 209 25.11 -4.99 1.05
C GLN A 209 24.42 -4.45 -0.21
N GLU A 210 23.82 -5.33 -1.01
CA GLU A 210 23.09 -4.91 -2.20
C GLU A 210 21.83 -4.09 -1.87
N TYR A 211 21.12 -4.43 -0.79
CA TYR A 211 20.01 -3.62 -0.27
C TYR A 211 20.47 -2.20 0.08
N ASN A 212 21.57 -2.05 0.81
CA ASN A 212 22.12 -0.75 1.17
C ASN A 212 22.58 0.04 -0.06
N ARG A 213 23.21 -0.62 -1.03
CA ARG A 213 23.60 0.00 -2.30
C ARG A 213 22.40 0.54 -3.09
N LEU A 214 21.33 -0.25 -3.18
CA LEU A 214 20.08 0.16 -3.83
C LEU A 214 19.39 1.30 -3.06
N SER A 215 19.39 1.24 -1.73
CA SER A 215 18.83 2.27 -0.86
C SER A 215 19.53 3.62 -1.09
N LEU A 216 20.87 3.64 -1.08
CA LEU A 216 21.68 4.84 -1.37
C LEU A 216 21.43 5.39 -2.78
N LYS A 217 21.31 4.51 -3.78
CA LYS A 217 20.99 4.92 -5.16
C LYS A 217 19.62 5.58 -5.27
N VAL A 218 18.65 5.12 -4.48
CA VAL A 218 17.29 5.67 -4.45
C VAL A 218 17.20 6.94 -3.61
N GLN A 219 18.08 7.13 -2.63
CA GLN A 219 18.11 8.32 -1.79
C GLN A 219 18.26 9.62 -2.60
N GLY A 220 19.04 9.60 -3.69
CA GLY A 220 19.10 10.73 -4.63
C GLY A 220 17.75 11.08 -5.27
N SER A 221 16.83 10.13 -5.41
CA SER A 221 15.46 10.39 -5.87
C SER A 221 14.55 10.98 -4.78
N LEU A 222 14.88 10.77 -3.50
CA LEU A 222 14.11 11.30 -2.37
C LEU A 222 14.36 12.79 -2.15
N SER A 223 15.55 13.29 -2.50
CA SER A 223 15.87 14.73 -2.47
C SER A 223 14.84 15.59 -3.23
N LYS A 224 14.20 15.03 -4.27
CA LYS A 224 13.13 15.73 -5.01
C LYS A 224 11.92 16.02 -4.14
N LEU A 225 11.56 15.10 -3.24
CA LEU A 225 10.41 15.27 -2.33
C LEU A 225 10.63 16.45 -1.36
N GLU A 226 11.89 16.78 -1.06
CA GLU A 226 12.21 17.95 -0.21
C GLU A 226 11.82 19.28 -0.87
N SER A 227 11.71 19.32 -2.20
CA SER A 227 11.27 20.51 -2.94
C SER A 227 9.75 20.64 -3.07
N TYR A 228 9.00 19.60 -2.69
CA TYR A 228 7.56 19.53 -2.90
C TYR A 228 6.85 20.32 -1.80
N GLN A 229 6.03 21.29 -2.20
CA GLN A 229 5.36 22.22 -1.30
C GLN A 229 4.06 21.62 -0.78
N ILE A 230 3.24 21.04 -1.66
CA ILE A 230 1.94 20.46 -1.27
C ILE A 230 2.14 19.15 -0.52
N LEU A 231 3.16 18.36 -0.87
CA LEU A 231 3.49 17.17 -0.10
C LEU A 231 3.75 17.48 1.38
N LYS A 232 4.37 18.62 1.69
CA LYS A 232 4.70 19.04 3.06
C LYS A 232 3.49 19.51 3.87
N THR A 233 2.35 19.80 3.24
CA THR A 233 1.13 20.18 3.95
C THR A 233 0.32 18.98 4.43
N LEU A 234 0.71 17.76 4.05
CA LEU A 234 0.09 16.54 4.56
C LEU A 234 0.43 16.32 6.05
N ASP A 235 -0.41 15.56 6.73
CA ASP A 235 -0.13 15.09 8.09
C ASP A 235 1.25 14.40 8.14
N PRO A 236 2.07 14.64 9.19
CA PRO A 236 3.42 14.07 9.28
C PRO A 236 3.46 12.55 9.09
N SER A 237 2.47 11.85 9.64
CA SER A 237 2.31 10.40 9.48
C SER A 237 2.08 9.99 8.01
N MET A 238 1.28 10.75 7.25
CA MET A 238 1.02 10.47 5.83
C MET A 238 2.23 10.84 4.96
N LEU A 239 2.94 11.91 5.30
CA LEU A 239 4.18 12.32 4.63
C LEU A 239 5.26 11.24 4.75
N ASP A 240 5.47 10.72 5.95
CA ASP A 240 6.43 9.64 6.21
C ASP A 240 6.03 8.36 5.46
N GLN A 241 4.74 8.00 5.52
CA GLN A 241 4.22 6.86 4.78
C GLN A 241 4.42 7.02 3.26
N PHE A 242 4.08 8.16 2.67
CA PHE A 242 4.29 8.42 1.25
C PHE A 242 5.77 8.30 0.86
N SER A 243 6.66 8.90 1.66
CA SER A 243 8.10 8.86 1.43
C SER A 243 8.65 7.43 1.48
N ASP A 244 8.19 6.63 2.44
CA ASP A 244 8.54 5.22 2.55
C ASP A 244 8.02 4.39 1.37
N ILE A 245 6.76 4.56 0.98
CA ILE A 245 6.16 3.89 -0.18
C ILE A 245 6.92 4.27 -1.46
N TYR A 246 7.21 5.56 -1.65
CA TYR A 246 7.95 6.07 -2.79
C TYR A 246 9.35 5.45 -2.86
N ARG A 247 10.07 5.43 -1.74
CA ARG A 247 11.39 4.81 -1.62
C ARG A 247 11.34 3.32 -1.99
N LEU A 248 10.44 2.56 -1.38
CA LEU A 248 10.36 1.12 -1.58
C LEU A 248 9.96 0.75 -3.02
N LEU A 249 9.02 1.49 -3.63
CA LEU A 249 8.64 1.29 -5.04
C LEU A 249 9.79 1.60 -6.01
N LYS A 250 10.58 2.62 -5.72
CA LYS A 250 11.80 2.94 -6.48
C LYS A 250 12.85 1.83 -6.34
N MET A 251 13.06 1.32 -5.12
CA MET A 251 13.98 0.20 -4.87
C MET A 251 13.52 -1.06 -5.60
N TRP A 252 12.22 -1.40 -5.53
CA TRP A 252 11.64 -2.52 -6.26
C TRP A 252 11.88 -2.40 -7.76
N LYS A 253 11.57 -1.25 -8.37
CA LYS A 253 11.79 -1.01 -9.81
C LYS A 253 13.27 -1.05 -10.20
N ALA A 254 14.15 -0.55 -9.34
CA ALA A 254 15.60 -0.62 -9.57
C ALA A 254 16.10 -2.06 -9.53
N ASN A 255 15.62 -2.86 -8.56
CA ASN A 255 15.97 -4.26 -8.43
C ASN A 255 15.46 -5.14 -9.58
N LEU A 256 14.27 -4.85 -10.13
CA LEU A 256 13.78 -5.54 -11.33
C LEU A 256 14.74 -5.40 -12.53
N ARG A 257 15.55 -4.33 -12.57
CA ARG A 257 16.54 -4.09 -13.63
C ARG A 257 17.89 -4.71 -13.32
N SER A 258 18.38 -4.55 -12.09
CA SER A 258 19.71 -5.06 -11.70
C SER A 258 19.70 -6.55 -11.37
N ARG A 259 18.55 -7.11 -10.95
CA ARG A 259 18.40 -8.45 -10.37
C ARG A 259 19.40 -8.73 -9.24
N GLY A 260 19.78 -7.68 -8.51
CA GLY A 260 20.79 -7.77 -7.46
C GLY A 260 20.28 -8.45 -6.19
N LEU A 261 19.00 -8.26 -5.86
CA LEU A 261 18.33 -8.94 -4.76
C LEU A 261 17.32 -9.96 -5.28
N PRO A 262 17.09 -11.06 -4.55
CA PRO A 262 15.93 -11.91 -4.77
C PRO A 262 14.65 -11.09 -4.79
N GLU A 263 13.79 -11.30 -5.78
CA GLU A 263 12.54 -10.54 -5.96
C GLU A 263 11.61 -10.65 -4.74
N LYS A 264 11.68 -11.78 -4.04
CA LYS A 264 10.94 -12.06 -2.81
C LYS A 264 11.25 -11.05 -1.68
N ASP A 265 12.48 -10.54 -1.57
CA ASP A 265 12.88 -9.77 -0.39
C ASP A 265 12.28 -8.36 -0.38
N ILE A 266 12.37 -7.62 -1.49
CA ILE A 266 11.74 -6.29 -1.59
C ILE A 266 10.22 -6.40 -1.61
N THR A 267 9.69 -7.42 -2.30
CA THR A 267 8.24 -7.67 -2.37
C THR A 267 7.66 -7.94 -0.99
N ARG A 268 8.35 -8.76 -0.18
CA ARG A 268 7.99 -9.04 1.21
C ARG A 268 8.02 -7.78 2.07
N ILE A 269 9.04 -6.93 1.94
CA ILE A 269 9.13 -5.67 2.69
C ILE A 269 7.92 -4.76 2.37
N LEU A 270 7.60 -4.59 1.09
CA LEU A 270 6.44 -3.80 0.66
C LEU A 270 5.13 -4.37 1.20
N ARG A 271 4.90 -5.69 1.09
CA ARG A 271 3.67 -6.35 1.58
C ARG A 271 3.48 -6.26 3.09
N ILE A 272 4.57 -6.32 3.86
CA ILE A 272 4.49 -6.30 5.32
C ILE A 272 4.36 -4.88 5.86
N LYS A 273 5.08 -3.91 5.27
CA LYS A 273 5.06 -2.53 5.78
C LYS A 273 3.77 -1.78 5.43
N VAL A 274 3.08 -2.21 4.38
CA VAL A 274 2.15 -1.33 3.69
C VAL A 274 0.89 -2.09 3.31
N SER A 275 -0.24 -1.72 3.92
CA SER A 275 -1.55 -2.25 3.49
C SER A 275 -2.07 -1.47 2.28
N VAL A 276 -2.69 -2.17 1.33
CA VAL A 276 -3.23 -1.56 0.10
C VAL A 276 -4.26 -0.44 0.38
N PRO A 277 -5.18 -0.58 1.36
CA PRO A 277 -6.10 0.49 1.71
C PRO A 277 -5.39 1.74 2.25
N GLN A 278 -4.38 1.59 3.11
CA GLN A 278 -3.62 2.72 3.66
C GLN A 278 -2.88 3.49 2.55
N VAL A 279 -2.23 2.79 1.61
CA VAL A 279 -1.57 3.45 0.46
C VAL A 279 -2.55 4.24 -0.36
N THR A 280 -3.70 3.61 -0.66
CA THR A 280 -4.72 4.23 -1.48
C THR A 280 -5.24 5.50 -0.80
N GLU A 281 -5.39 5.49 0.52
CA GLU A 281 -5.78 6.68 1.29
C GLU A 281 -4.71 7.77 1.25
N VAL A 282 -3.43 7.43 1.45
CA VAL A 282 -2.32 8.40 1.34
C VAL A 282 -2.29 9.04 -0.06
N PHE A 283 -2.44 8.24 -1.11
CA PHE A 283 -2.49 8.77 -2.49
C PHE A 283 -3.72 9.65 -2.75
N ARG A 284 -4.89 9.29 -2.23
CA ARG A 284 -6.11 10.10 -2.33
C ARG A 284 -6.00 11.40 -1.56
N SER A 285 -5.43 11.37 -0.36
CA SER A 285 -5.19 12.55 0.46
C SER A 285 -4.27 13.52 -0.27
N TYR A 286 -3.14 13.03 -0.79
CA TYR A 286 -2.23 13.87 -1.58
C TYR A 286 -2.87 14.42 -2.86
N TYR A 287 -3.66 13.60 -3.56
CA TYR A 287 -4.42 14.07 -4.73
C TYR A 287 -5.42 15.17 -4.36
N ARG A 288 -6.13 15.06 -3.23
CA ARG A 288 -7.04 16.09 -2.74
C ARG A 288 -6.29 17.38 -2.43
N SER A 289 -5.18 17.32 -1.69
CA SER A 289 -4.36 18.51 -1.40
C SER A 289 -3.86 19.21 -2.67
N LEU A 290 -3.46 18.44 -3.70
CA LEU A 290 -3.08 19.02 -5.01
C LEU A 290 -4.29 19.60 -5.76
N THR A 291 -5.48 19.04 -5.59
CA THR A 291 -6.72 19.57 -6.17
C THR A 291 -7.11 20.88 -5.49
N ASP A 292 -7.04 20.93 -4.17
CA ASP A 292 -7.36 22.11 -3.36
C ASP A 292 -6.37 23.25 -3.68
N ALA A 293 -5.08 22.94 -3.78
CA ALA A 293 -4.04 23.90 -4.16
C ALA A 293 -4.28 24.52 -5.56
N LEU A 294 -4.77 23.75 -6.53
CA LEU A 294 -5.13 24.25 -7.85
C LEU A 294 -6.27 25.27 -7.75
N TYR A 295 -7.34 24.93 -7.01
CA TYR A 295 -8.49 25.81 -6.87
C TYR A 295 -8.19 27.04 -6.02
N ASP A 296 -7.37 26.90 -4.98
CA ASP A 296 -6.86 28.02 -4.20
C ASP A 296 -6.05 29.00 -5.06
N MET A 297 -5.22 28.50 -5.97
CA MET A 297 -4.49 29.35 -6.91
C MET A 297 -5.45 30.12 -7.84
N SER A 298 -6.49 29.44 -8.33
CA SER A 298 -7.52 30.07 -9.16
C SER A 298 -8.33 31.13 -8.40
N ARG A 299 -8.66 30.89 -7.12
CA ARG A 299 -9.30 31.87 -6.23
C ARG A 299 -8.41 33.09 -5.99
N GLN A 300 -7.14 32.86 -5.67
CA GLN A 300 -6.16 33.93 -5.49
C GLN A 300 -6.07 34.79 -6.76
N LEU A 301 -6.16 34.18 -7.95
CA LEU A 301 -6.10 34.88 -9.26
C LEU A 301 -7.18 35.94 -9.40
N LYS A 302 -8.37 35.60 -8.92
CA LYS A 302 -9.57 36.42 -9.03
C LYS A 302 -9.67 37.45 -7.92
N ALA A 303 -8.94 37.26 -6.82
CA ALA A 303 -8.91 38.20 -5.70
C ALA A 303 -7.95 39.39 -5.93
N LYS A 304 -7.04 39.30 -6.93
CA LYS A 304 -6.09 40.37 -7.22
C LYS A 304 -6.55 41.19 -8.44
N ASP A 305 -6.96 42.43 -8.19
CA ASP A 305 -7.17 43.41 -9.25
C ASP A 305 -5.82 43.71 -9.95
N ASN A 306 -5.79 43.56 -11.28
CA ASN A 306 -4.61 43.79 -12.13
C ASN A 306 -3.34 43.03 -11.71
N VAL A 307 -3.25 41.75 -12.11
CA VAL A 307 -2.06 40.91 -11.88
C VAL A 307 -0.91 41.29 -12.81
N ASP A 308 0.12 41.95 -12.27
CA ASP A 308 1.38 42.28 -12.95
C ASP A 308 2.13 41.05 -13.51
N ARG A 309 2.96 41.26 -14.54
CA ARG A 309 3.76 40.22 -15.19
C ARG A 309 4.66 39.45 -14.20
N ALA A 310 5.21 40.11 -13.19
CA ALA A 310 6.05 39.48 -12.18
C ALA A 310 5.27 38.46 -11.34
N VAL A 311 4.07 38.83 -10.87
CA VAL A 311 3.19 37.95 -10.08
C VAL A 311 2.74 36.75 -10.91
N ARG A 312 2.39 36.95 -12.19
CA ARG A 312 2.07 35.83 -13.10
C ARG A 312 3.25 34.88 -13.28
N SER A 313 4.48 35.40 -13.34
CA SER A 313 5.65 34.56 -13.48
C SER A 313 5.87 33.68 -12.25
N GLU A 314 5.72 34.23 -11.06
CA GLU A 314 5.78 33.48 -9.81
C GLU A 314 4.70 32.38 -9.78
N TRP A 315 3.48 32.69 -10.22
CA TRP A 315 2.39 31.74 -10.20
C TRP A 315 2.56 30.63 -11.22
N ARG A 316 3.12 30.93 -12.39
CA ARG A 316 3.51 29.90 -13.37
C ARG A 316 4.54 28.95 -12.78
N GLU A 317 5.52 29.45 -12.05
CA GLU A 317 6.52 28.61 -11.38
C GLU A 317 5.88 27.72 -10.30
N ARG A 318 4.94 28.25 -9.52
CA ARG A 318 4.16 27.46 -8.55
C ARG A 318 3.32 26.37 -9.22
N VAL A 319 2.57 26.72 -10.27
CA VAL A 319 1.73 25.79 -11.05
C VAL A 319 2.59 24.69 -11.69
N ASP A 320 3.75 25.02 -12.24
CA ASP A 320 4.72 24.04 -12.75
C ASP A 320 5.26 23.13 -11.64
N GLY A 321 5.58 23.69 -10.47
CA GLY A 321 5.96 22.93 -9.27
C GLY A 321 4.89 21.91 -8.87
N TYR A 322 3.64 22.34 -8.76
CA TYR A 322 2.51 21.49 -8.40
C TYR A 322 2.21 20.43 -9.49
N SER A 323 2.38 20.77 -10.77
CA SER A 323 2.27 19.77 -11.86
C SER A 323 3.37 18.71 -11.74
N ARG A 324 4.62 19.08 -11.42
CA ARG A 324 5.71 18.11 -11.17
C ARG A 324 5.44 17.20 -9.97
N GLU A 325 4.83 17.74 -8.91
CA GLU A 325 4.34 16.98 -7.77
C GLU A 325 3.27 15.96 -8.19
N LEU A 326 2.26 16.41 -8.95
CA LEU A 326 1.19 15.57 -9.48
C LEU A 326 1.71 14.43 -10.37
N HIS A 327 2.67 14.72 -11.25
CA HIS A 327 3.35 13.70 -12.06
C HIS A 327 4.08 12.66 -11.19
N SER A 328 4.65 13.09 -10.08
CA SER A 328 5.33 12.19 -9.13
C SER A 328 4.34 11.30 -8.38
N LEU A 329 3.19 11.85 -7.98
CA LEU A 329 2.07 11.10 -7.41
C LEU A 329 1.54 10.07 -8.44
N GLY A 330 1.21 10.51 -9.66
CA GLY A 330 0.73 9.64 -10.74
C GLY A 330 1.70 8.49 -11.02
N SER A 331 2.99 8.80 -11.15
CA SER A 331 4.01 7.76 -11.33
C SER A 331 4.11 6.80 -10.14
N SER A 332 3.78 7.22 -8.93
CA SER A 332 3.82 6.37 -7.72
C SER A 332 2.60 5.47 -7.66
N VAL A 333 1.41 6.00 -7.96
CA VAL A 333 0.16 5.25 -8.11
C VAL A 333 0.32 4.14 -9.16
N SER A 334 0.82 4.49 -10.36
CA SER A 334 1.03 3.49 -11.42
C SER A 334 2.04 2.41 -11.02
N ARG A 335 3.15 2.78 -10.37
CA ARG A 335 4.15 1.80 -9.91
C ARG A 335 3.61 0.88 -8.81
N PHE A 336 2.79 1.41 -7.90
CA PHE A 336 2.16 0.60 -6.87
C PHE A 336 1.15 -0.37 -7.48
N ARG A 337 0.34 0.08 -8.44
CA ARG A 337 -0.55 -0.81 -9.21
C ARG A 337 0.24 -1.89 -9.95
N ASP A 338 1.32 -1.53 -10.64
CA ASP A 338 2.19 -2.50 -11.32
C ASP A 338 2.80 -3.51 -10.35
N PHE A 339 3.19 -3.07 -9.16
CA PHE A 339 3.69 -3.93 -8.08
C PHE A 339 2.62 -4.95 -7.64
N LEU A 340 1.39 -4.51 -7.41
CA LEU A 340 0.30 -5.42 -7.03
C LEU A 340 0.03 -6.45 -8.12
N LEU A 341 -0.13 -6.02 -9.38
CA LEU A 341 -0.45 -6.91 -10.50
C LEU A 341 0.64 -7.95 -10.78
N ARG A 342 1.91 -7.61 -10.57
CA ARG A 342 3.04 -8.53 -10.81
C ARG A 342 3.30 -9.49 -9.67
N THR A 343 2.98 -9.09 -8.45
CA THR A 343 3.25 -9.91 -7.27
C THR A 343 2.04 -10.73 -6.87
N ASP A 344 0.84 -10.43 -7.37
CA ASP A 344 -0.39 -11.16 -7.09
C ASP A 344 -0.20 -12.68 -7.23
N PRO A 345 -0.61 -13.51 -6.25
CA PRO A 345 -0.56 -14.96 -6.37
C PRO A 345 -1.35 -15.50 -7.58
N ASN A 346 -2.31 -14.74 -8.10
CA ASN A 346 -2.99 -15.00 -9.37
C ASN A 346 -2.74 -13.83 -10.35
N PRO A 347 -1.60 -13.84 -11.07
CA PRO A 347 -1.15 -12.67 -11.84
C PRO A 347 -2.14 -12.32 -12.95
N TYR A 348 -2.58 -11.05 -12.96
CA TYR A 348 -3.38 -10.51 -14.05
C TYR A 348 -2.48 -10.28 -15.28
N VAL A 349 -2.59 -11.14 -16.28
CA VAL A 349 -1.94 -10.93 -17.59
C VAL A 349 -2.91 -10.19 -18.50
N ARG A 350 -2.67 -8.90 -18.73
CA ARG A 350 -3.37 -8.16 -19.77
C ARG A 350 -2.97 -8.77 -21.11
N ALA A 351 -3.90 -9.44 -21.79
CA ALA A 351 -3.67 -10.00 -23.12
C ALA A 351 -3.11 -8.91 -24.04
N ARG A 352 -1.80 -8.95 -24.30
CA ARG A 352 -1.21 -8.21 -25.42
C ARG A 352 -1.72 -8.90 -26.68
N TRP A 353 -2.15 -8.09 -27.64
CA TRP A 353 -2.70 -8.52 -28.93
C TRP A 353 -1.99 -9.78 -29.46
N GLY A 354 -2.74 -10.87 -29.62
CA GLY A 354 -2.34 -12.00 -30.47
C GLY A 354 -2.13 -13.38 -29.81
N PHE A 355 -2.13 -13.53 -28.48
CA PHE A 355 -2.04 -14.86 -27.85
C PHE A 355 -3.18 -15.12 -26.87
N THR A 356 -4.04 -16.07 -27.22
CA THR A 356 -5.04 -16.65 -26.32
C THR A 356 -4.34 -17.62 -25.37
N GLU A 357 -3.83 -17.14 -24.24
CA GLU A 357 -3.48 -18.03 -23.13
C GLU A 357 -4.45 -17.85 -21.96
N ARG A 358 -5.06 -18.99 -21.63
CA ARG A 358 -5.96 -19.25 -20.51
C ARG A 358 -5.19 -19.02 -19.20
N ILE A 359 -5.32 -17.82 -18.62
CA ILE A 359 -5.66 -17.53 -17.21
C ILE A 359 -5.84 -16.01 -17.16
N THR A 360 -7.07 -15.56 -17.35
CA THR A 360 -7.47 -14.16 -17.05
C THR A 360 -8.14 -14.19 -15.68
N GLY A 361 -7.35 -14.10 -14.62
CA GLY A 361 -7.90 -13.72 -13.32
C GLY A 361 -8.65 -12.38 -13.46
N THR A 362 -9.72 -12.18 -12.71
CA THR A 362 -10.35 -10.87 -12.64
C THR A 362 -9.38 -9.89 -11.98
N GLU A 363 -9.16 -8.73 -12.59
CA GLU A 363 -8.31 -7.69 -11.98
C GLU A 363 -8.79 -7.41 -10.54
N PRO A 364 -7.90 -7.48 -9.52
CA PRO A 364 -8.26 -7.24 -8.14
C PRO A 364 -8.96 -5.89 -7.95
N ARG A 365 -10.00 -5.84 -7.11
CA ARG A 365 -10.78 -4.60 -6.87
C ARG A 365 -9.88 -3.42 -6.49
N GLU A 366 -8.88 -3.66 -5.66
CA GLU A 366 -7.94 -2.66 -5.18
C GLU A 366 -7.11 -2.03 -6.31
N THR A 367 -6.69 -2.83 -7.31
CA THR A 367 -5.97 -2.33 -8.48
C THR A 367 -6.84 -1.51 -9.43
N ARG A 368 -8.17 -1.74 -9.43
CA ARG A 368 -9.13 -0.90 -10.16
C ARG A 368 -9.31 0.46 -9.51
N ASP A 369 -9.31 0.53 -8.18
CA ASP A 369 -9.40 1.80 -7.46
C ASP A 369 -8.15 2.67 -7.70
N LEU A 370 -6.96 2.05 -7.74
CA LEU A 370 -5.73 2.74 -8.15
C LEU A 370 -5.77 3.19 -9.62
N GLN A 371 -6.39 2.40 -10.51
CA GLN A 371 -6.57 2.80 -11.90
C GLN A 371 -7.54 3.99 -12.05
N ARG A 372 -8.62 4.03 -11.26
CA ARG A 372 -9.52 5.19 -11.20
C ARG A 372 -8.78 6.43 -10.72
N LEU A 373 -7.99 6.31 -9.66
CA LEU A 373 -7.17 7.41 -9.15
C LEU A 373 -6.14 7.89 -10.19
N ALA A 374 -5.53 6.98 -10.95
CA ALA A 374 -4.62 7.35 -12.04
C ALA A 374 -5.34 8.18 -13.13
N PHE A 375 -6.57 7.80 -13.50
CA PHE A 375 -7.39 8.58 -14.44
C PHE A 375 -7.80 9.94 -13.87
N GLU A 376 -8.12 10.01 -12.58
CA GLU A 376 -8.39 11.28 -11.88
C GLU A 376 -7.18 12.21 -11.88
N ILE A 377 -5.98 11.67 -11.67
CA ILE A 377 -4.70 12.39 -11.75
C ILE A 377 -4.45 12.94 -13.15
N GLU A 378 -4.67 12.16 -14.21
CA GLU A 378 -4.58 12.63 -15.60
C GLU A 378 -5.55 13.81 -15.85
N GLY A 379 -6.80 13.68 -15.38
CA GLY A 379 -7.79 14.75 -15.50
C GLY A 379 -7.47 16.00 -14.65
N LEU A 380 -6.66 15.89 -13.60
CA LEU A 380 -6.16 17.03 -12.84
C LEU A 380 -4.96 17.68 -13.53
N ASP A 381 -4.09 16.87 -14.15
CA ASP A 381 -2.93 17.36 -14.93
C ASP A 381 -3.38 18.22 -16.12
N ASP A 382 -4.47 17.82 -16.79
CA ASP A 382 -5.12 18.63 -17.82
C ASP A 382 -5.54 20.02 -17.30
N LEU A 383 -6.04 20.11 -16.05
CA LEU A 383 -6.42 21.39 -15.46
C LEU A 383 -5.19 22.23 -15.09
N TYR A 384 -4.13 21.62 -14.56
CA TYR A 384 -2.86 22.31 -14.30
C TYR A 384 -2.27 22.90 -15.59
N ARG A 385 -2.29 22.12 -16.68
CA ARG A 385 -1.86 22.57 -18.00
C ARG A 385 -2.70 23.73 -18.52
N LYS A 386 -4.03 23.63 -18.42
CA LYS A 386 -4.94 24.73 -18.79
C LYS A 386 -4.63 26.00 -18.01
N LEU A 387 -4.54 25.92 -16.67
CA LEU A 387 -4.20 27.08 -15.85
C LEU A 387 -2.83 27.68 -16.22
N PHE A 388 -1.84 26.83 -16.50
CA PHE A 388 -0.52 27.27 -16.94
C PHE A 388 -0.58 28.04 -18.28
N GLU A 389 -1.34 27.52 -19.26
CA GLU A 389 -1.58 28.18 -20.55
C GLU A 389 -2.32 29.51 -20.37
N SER A 390 -3.33 29.56 -19.51
CA SER A 390 -4.07 30.80 -19.19
C SER A 390 -3.17 31.88 -18.61
N LEU A 391 -2.24 31.50 -17.72
CA LEU A 391 -1.26 32.43 -17.14
C LEU A 391 -0.26 32.97 -18.17
N GLN A 392 -0.10 32.33 -19.34
CA GLN A 392 0.72 32.85 -20.44
C GLN A 392 -0.01 33.90 -21.28
N ASN A 393 -1.34 33.82 -21.38
CA ASN A 393 -2.13 34.73 -22.20
C ASN A 393 -2.20 36.13 -21.56
N GLU A 394 -2.01 37.18 -22.36
CA GLU A 394 -2.17 38.57 -21.88
C GLU A 394 -3.64 38.88 -21.57
N THR A 395 -3.88 39.59 -20.45
CA THR A 395 -5.24 39.90 -19.93
C THR A 395 -6.14 40.58 -20.94
N ALA A 396 -5.60 41.29 -21.93
CA ALA A 396 -6.38 42.03 -22.92
C ALA A 396 -7.11 41.13 -23.93
N VAL A 397 -6.69 39.88 -24.11
CA VAL A 397 -7.27 38.96 -25.11
C VAL A 397 -8.57 38.30 -24.59
N LEU A 398 -8.67 38.08 -23.28
CA LEU A 398 -9.78 37.38 -22.64
C LEU A 398 -11.11 38.15 -22.70
N PRO A 399 -11.19 39.48 -22.44
CA PRO A 399 -12.43 40.25 -22.52
C PRO A 399 -13.04 40.31 -23.93
N LEU A 400 -12.20 40.34 -24.97
CA LEU A 400 -12.65 40.37 -26.37
C LEU A 400 -13.25 39.02 -26.80
N ARG A 401 -12.62 37.91 -26.40
CA ARG A 401 -13.17 36.55 -26.61
C ARG A 401 -14.46 36.33 -25.81
N ALA A 402 -14.49 36.76 -24.55
CA ALA A 402 -15.67 36.64 -23.69
C ALA A 402 -16.90 37.34 -24.30
N ARG A 403 -16.75 38.52 -24.92
CA ARG A 403 -17.86 39.24 -25.58
C ARG A 403 -18.39 38.53 -26.82
N SER A 404 -17.52 37.96 -27.68
CA SER A 404 -17.97 37.20 -28.85
C SER A 404 -18.61 35.88 -28.45
N SER A 405 -18.04 35.20 -27.44
CA SER A 405 -18.57 33.93 -26.93
C SER A 405 -19.89 34.15 -26.20
N TYR A 406 -20.10 35.29 -25.52
CA TYR A 406 -21.37 35.62 -24.83
C TYR A 406 -22.62 35.47 -25.73
N GLN A 407 -22.62 36.09 -26.91
CA GLN A 407 -23.76 36.01 -27.82
C GLN A 407 -23.97 34.58 -28.36
N GLN A 408 -22.89 33.86 -28.62
CA GLN A 408 -22.94 32.48 -29.10
C GLN A 408 -23.45 31.53 -28.03
N ILE A 409 -23.02 31.72 -26.78
CA ILE A 409 -23.48 30.97 -25.61
C ILE A 409 -24.98 31.18 -25.41
N GLN A 410 -25.47 32.43 -25.42
CA GLN A 410 -26.90 32.71 -25.26
C GLN A 410 -27.73 32.05 -26.37
N ARG A 411 -27.24 32.07 -27.62
CA ARG A 411 -27.87 31.34 -28.74
C ARG A 411 -27.87 29.82 -28.50
N ALA A 412 -26.75 29.25 -28.08
CA ALA A 412 -26.61 27.81 -27.83
C ALA A 412 -27.53 27.35 -26.68
N VAL A 413 -27.64 28.12 -25.60
CA VAL A 413 -28.58 27.87 -24.50
C VAL A 413 -30.02 27.92 -25.01
N HIS A 414 -30.40 28.96 -25.76
CA HIS A 414 -31.74 29.07 -26.34
C HIS A 414 -32.07 27.90 -27.29
N GLU A 415 -31.10 27.47 -28.09
CA GLU A 415 -31.25 26.30 -28.96
C GLU A 415 -31.43 25.00 -28.15
N LEU A 416 -30.75 24.84 -27.02
CA LEU A 416 -30.97 23.71 -26.11
C LEU A 416 -32.35 23.74 -25.47
N SER A 417 -32.90 24.93 -25.19
CA SER A 417 -34.25 25.08 -24.61
C SER A 417 -35.40 24.79 -25.59
N GLN A 418 -35.11 24.46 -26.85
CA GLN A 418 -36.17 24.21 -27.84
C GLN A 418 -36.95 22.92 -27.51
N PRO A 419 -38.29 22.99 -27.33
CA PRO A 419 -39.09 21.90 -26.78
C PRO A 419 -39.18 20.65 -27.66
N LEU A 420 -38.91 20.77 -28.97
CA LEU A 420 -39.00 19.69 -29.96
C LEU A 420 -37.63 19.08 -30.34
N ALA A 421 -36.56 19.40 -29.61
CA ALA A 421 -35.25 18.83 -29.89
C ALA A 421 -35.20 17.32 -29.58
N SER A 422 -34.62 16.54 -30.50
CA SER A 422 -34.37 15.11 -30.29
C SER A 422 -33.12 14.90 -29.41
N ARG A 423 -33.02 13.76 -28.71
CA ARG A 423 -31.85 13.45 -27.86
C ARG A 423 -30.49 13.57 -28.60
N PRO A 424 -30.32 13.07 -29.84
CA PRO A 424 -29.06 13.25 -30.58
C PRO A 424 -28.76 14.72 -30.90
N LEU A 425 -29.79 15.51 -31.25
CA LEU A 425 -29.62 16.95 -31.50
C LEU A 425 -29.24 17.70 -30.22
N MET A 426 -29.90 17.36 -29.09
CA MET A 426 -29.56 17.89 -27.77
C MET A 426 -28.12 17.58 -27.39
N ARG A 427 -27.63 16.36 -27.65
CA ARG A 427 -26.25 15.99 -27.40
C ARG A 427 -25.28 16.85 -28.21
N LYS A 428 -25.50 17.01 -29.51
CA LYS A 428 -24.67 17.87 -30.38
C LYS A 428 -24.67 19.33 -29.92
N ARG A 429 -25.83 19.87 -29.54
CA ARG A 429 -25.95 21.24 -29.02
C ARG A 429 -25.30 21.39 -27.65
N GLY A 430 -25.41 20.37 -26.80
CA GLY A 430 -24.79 20.33 -25.48
C GLY A 430 -23.27 20.29 -25.58
N ASP A 431 -22.72 19.47 -26.47
CA ASP A 431 -21.28 19.43 -26.75
C ASP A 431 -20.77 20.82 -27.20
N TYR A 432 -21.48 21.46 -28.14
CA TYR A 432 -21.15 22.82 -28.59
C TYR A 432 -21.23 23.88 -27.48
N LEU A 433 -22.27 23.84 -26.63
CA LEU A 433 -22.37 24.74 -25.49
C LEU A 433 -21.23 24.53 -24.49
N VAL A 434 -20.87 23.28 -24.20
CA VAL A 434 -19.77 22.94 -23.30
C VAL A 434 -18.46 23.54 -23.80
N ASP A 435 -18.18 23.42 -25.10
CA ASP A 435 -16.99 24.00 -25.71
C ASP A 435 -16.97 25.53 -25.55
N LEU A 436 -18.10 26.20 -25.80
CA LEU A 436 -18.22 27.65 -25.63
C LEU A 436 -18.08 28.11 -24.17
N ILE A 437 -18.59 27.36 -23.20
CA ILE A 437 -18.42 27.67 -21.77
C ILE A 437 -16.96 27.44 -21.35
N ASP A 438 -16.30 26.40 -21.86
CA ASP A 438 -14.88 26.12 -21.59
C ASP A 438 -13.96 27.24 -22.10
N GLU A 439 -14.33 27.95 -23.18
CA GLU A 439 -13.62 29.14 -23.68
C GLU A 439 -13.63 30.34 -22.71
N LEU A 440 -14.59 30.42 -21.78
CA LEU A 440 -14.62 31.47 -20.76
C LEU A 440 -13.46 31.34 -19.77
N ASP A 441 -12.84 30.16 -19.71
CA ASP A 441 -11.68 29.86 -18.87
C ASP A 441 -11.87 30.30 -17.41
N GLU A 442 -12.95 29.80 -16.78
CA GLU A 442 -13.24 30.06 -15.37
C GLU A 442 -12.04 29.73 -14.46
N LEU A 443 -11.24 28.73 -14.83
CA LEU A 443 -10.06 28.35 -14.06
C LEU A 443 -8.97 29.43 -14.08
N GLY A 444 -8.61 29.94 -15.27
CA GLY A 444 -7.48 30.84 -15.48
C GLY A 444 -7.81 32.33 -15.60
N THR A 445 -9.08 32.71 -15.62
CA THR A 445 -9.48 34.12 -15.63
C THR A 445 -9.17 34.84 -14.30
N THR A 446 -8.78 36.12 -14.41
CA THR A 446 -8.65 37.06 -13.29
C THR A 446 -9.98 37.73 -12.93
N ASP A 447 -11.00 37.63 -13.78
CA ASP A 447 -12.30 38.26 -13.54
C ASP A 447 -13.18 37.35 -12.67
N GLY A 448 -13.44 37.79 -11.43
CA GLY A 448 -14.31 37.08 -10.49
C GLY A 448 -15.77 37.00 -10.95
N ALA A 449 -16.25 37.94 -11.77
CA ALA A 449 -17.63 37.95 -12.28
C ALA A 449 -17.92 36.73 -13.18
N VAL A 450 -16.89 36.16 -13.80
CA VAL A 450 -17.01 34.96 -14.64
C VAL A 450 -17.55 33.76 -13.83
N ILE A 451 -17.22 33.64 -12.54
CA ILE A 451 -17.74 32.54 -11.70
C ILE A 451 -19.26 32.58 -11.66
N ASN A 452 -19.83 33.76 -11.39
CA ASN A 452 -21.27 33.93 -11.27
C ASN A 452 -21.97 33.74 -12.62
N TYR A 453 -21.36 34.24 -13.70
CA TYR A 453 -21.88 34.06 -15.05
C TYR A 453 -21.87 32.58 -15.47
N VAL A 454 -20.79 31.85 -15.20
CA VAL A 454 -20.70 30.40 -15.47
C VAL A 454 -21.73 29.63 -14.65
N ALA A 455 -21.94 29.97 -13.37
CA ALA A 455 -22.98 29.37 -12.54
C ALA A 455 -24.38 29.49 -13.19
N GLU A 456 -24.71 30.69 -13.67
CA GLU A 456 -25.98 30.97 -14.33
C GLU A 456 -26.13 30.18 -15.63
N LEU A 457 -25.08 30.13 -16.46
CA LEU A 457 -25.07 29.36 -17.70
C LEU A 457 -25.25 27.87 -17.46
N LEU A 458 -24.53 27.30 -16.48
CA LEU A 458 -24.65 25.89 -16.12
C LEU A 458 -26.05 25.57 -15.59
N SER A 459 -26.63 26.46 -14.78
CA SER A 459 -28.00 26.31 -14.28
C SER A 459 -29.02 26.32 -15.42
N LYS A 460 -28.93 27.30 -16.33
CA LYS A 460 -29.78 27.40 -17.53
C LYS A 460 -29.63 26.19 -18.45
N ALA A 461 -28.41 25.71 -18.64
CA ALA A 461 -28.12 24.51 -19.45
C ALA A 461 -28.78 23.27 -18.86
N LEU A 462 -28.67 23.06 -17.54
CA LEU A 462 -29.32 21.93 -16.85
C LEU A 462 -30.84 22.01 -16.92
N ARG A 463 -31.41 23.22 -16.83
CA ARG A 463 -32.85 23.44 -17.02
C ARG A 463 -33.29 23.08 -18.44
N ALA A 464 -32.56 23.56 -19.44
CA ALA A 464 -32.84 23.26 -20.84
C ALA A 464 -32.77 21.74 -21.13
N ASP A 465 -31.88 21.03 -20.42
CA ASP A 465 -31.68 19.60 -20.55
C ASP A 465 -32.39 18.76 -19.46
N TRP A 466 -33.46 19.29 -18.85
CA TRP A 466 -34.27 18.55 -17.87
C TRP A 466 -34.85 17.25 -18.43
N LYS A 467 -35.17 17.21 -19.72
CA LYS A 467 -35.84 16.06 -20.34
C LYS A 467 -34.88 14.89 -20.59
N TYR A 468 -33.67 15.17 -21.07
CA TYR A 468 -32.77 14.14 -21.61
C TYR A 468 -31.49 13.96 -20.79
N HIS A 469 -31.09 14.90 -19.94
CA HIS A 469 -29.88 14.81 -19.12
C HIS A 469 -28.61 14.40 -19.92
N VAL A 470 -28.53 14.79 -21.20
CA VAL A 470 -27.36 14.54 -22.06
C VAL A 470 -26.10 15.25 -21.55
N LEU A 471 -26.26 16.38 -20.86
CA LEU A 471 -25.15 17.11 -20.24
C LEU A 471 -24.50 16.29 -19.12
N HIS A 472 -25.27 15.51 -18.35
CA HIS A 472 -24.71 14.62 -17.31
C HIS A 472 -23.92 13.44 -17.89
N GLU A 473 -24.18 13.06 -19.15
CA GLU A 473 -23.39 12.07 -19.89
C GLU A 473 -22.07 12.67 -20.42
N ASN A 474 -22.06 13.97 -20.72
CA ASN A 474 -20.91 14.65 -21.30
C ASN A 474 -19.76 14.81 -20.27
N PRO A 475 -18.56 14.27 -20.54
CA PRO A 475 -17.42 14.37 -19.63
C PRO A 475 -16.88 15.80 -19.47
N GLY A 476 -16.94 16.62 -20.53
CA GLY A 476 -16.59 18.04 -20.49
C GLY A 476 -17.52 18.85 -19.61
N PHE A 477 -18.83 18.61 -19.66
CA PHE A 477 -19.79 19.26 -18.77
C PHE A 477 -19.53 18.92 -17.29
N ARG A 478 -19.27 17.63 -16.99
CA ARG A 478 -18.91 17.23 -15.61
C ARG A 478 -17.60 17.86 -15.13
N ARG A 479 -16.64 18.07 -16.04
CA ARG A 479 -15.41 18.81 -15.74
C ARG A 479 -15.70 20.27 -15.40
N LEU A 480 -16.55 20.95 -16.19
CA LEU A 480 -16.95 22.34 -15.92
C LEU A 480 -17.62 22.47 -14.54
N ILE A 481 -18.58 21.60 -14.21
CA ILE A 481 -19.20 21.56 -12.88
C ILE A 481 -18.15 21.35 -11.78
N ARG A 482 -17.21 20.42 -11.97
CA ARG A 482 -16.15 20.15 -10.97
C ARG A 482 -15.26 21.37 -10.74
N VAL A 483 -14.87 22.06 -11.83
CA VAL A 483 -14.07 23.28 -11.76
C VAL A 483 -14.85 24.38 -11.04
N HIS A 484 -16.09 24.62 -11.44
CA HIS A 484 -16.96 25.63 -10.84
C HIS A 484 -17.15 25.40 -9.33
N SER A 485 -17.57 24.19 -8.94
CA SER A 485 -17.74 23.83 -7.52
C SER A 485 -16.44 23.87 -6.74
N GLY A 486 -15.31 23.61 -7.38
CA GLY A 486 -13.99 23.65 -6.74
C GLY A 486 -13.51 25.07 -6.46
N ILE A 487 -13.79 26.02 -7.34
CA ILE A 487 -13.36 27.43 -7.22
C ILE A 487 -14.33 28.22 -6.34
N ALA A 488 -15.64 27.97 -6.48
CA ALA A 488 -16.68 28.68 -5.77
C ALA A 488 -16.42 28.65 -4.25
N PRO A 489 -16.45 29.81 -3.56
CA PRO A 489 -16.35 29.88 -2.11
C PRO A 489 -17.32 28.90 -1.45
N ILE A 490 -16.79 28.01 -0.61
CA ILE A 490 -17.59 27.15 0.26
C ILE A 490 -18.10 28.05 1.38
N ALA A 491 -19.35 28.49 1.30
CA ALA A 491 -20.00 29.07 2.45
C ALA A 491 -20.26 27.94 3.46
N ASP A 492 -19.72 28.07 4.67
CA ASP A 492 -19.94 27.11 5.75
C ASP A 492 -21.36 27.28 6.30
N ASP A 493 -22.31 26.72 5.56
CA ASP A 493 -23.75 26.81 5.81
C ASP A 493 -24.20 25.45 6.40
N SER A 494 -24.38 25.43 7.72
CA SER A 494 -24.85 24.24 8.46
C SER A 494 -26.22 23.77 7.96
N ASP A 495 -27.07 24.70 7.56
CA ASP A 495 -28.43 24.41 7.10
C ASP A 495 -28.38 23.82 5.69
N TYR A 496 -27.49 24.31 4.83
CA TYR A 496 -27.18 23.68 3.56
C TYR A 496 -26.65 22.26 3.73
N SER A 497 -25.69 22.05 4.62
CA SER A 497 -25.13 20.72 4.91
C SER A 497 -26.22 19.74 5.38
N SER A 498 -27.09 20.19 6.29
CA SER A 498 -28.24 19.42 6.78
C SER A 498 -29.25 19.10 5.65
N ARG A 499 -29.58 20.08 4.81
CA ARG A 499 -30.42 19.88 3.60
C ARG A 499 -29.81 18.84 2.66
N MET A 500 -28.50 18.89 2.43
CA MET A 500 -27.80 17.94 1.56
C MET A 500 -27.80 16.52 2.12
N VAL A 501 -27.65 16.33 3.44
CA VAL A 501 -27.77 15.02 4.09
C VAL A 501 -29.17 14.45 3.91
N ARG A 502 -30.21 15.25 4.19
CA ARG A 502 -31.61 14.84 4.01
C ARG A 502 -31.90 14.47 2.55
N LEU A 503 -31.45 15.29 1.60
CA LEU A 503 -31.62 15.03 0.17
C LEU A 503 -30.92 13.74 -0.29
N ASN A 504 -29.67 13.52 0.13
CA ASN A 504 -28.95 12.29 -0.22
C ASN A 504 -29.65 11.06 0.37
N SER A 505 -30.17 11.13 1.60
CA SER A 505 -30.95 10.03 2.20
C SER A 505 -32.22 9.73 1.40
N ALA A 506 -32.90 10.76 0.89
CA ALA A 506 -34.07 10.60 0.04
C ALA A 506 -33.70 9.95 -1.31
N PHE A 507 -32.60 10.37 -1.93
CA PHE A 507 -32.09 9.74 -3.16
C PHE A 507 -31.69 8.28 -2.96
N GLU A 508 -31.11 7.92 -1.81
CA GLU A 508 -30.80 6.52 -1.49
C GLU A 508 -32.06 5.68 -1.33
N ALA A 509 -33.07 6.16 -0.60
CA ALA A 509 -34.35 5.47 -0.46
C ALA A 509 -35.03 5.25 -1.82
N LEU A 510 -35.06 6.29 -2.68
CA LEU A 510 -35.60 6.19 -4.03
C LEU A 510 -34.78 5.24 -4.92
N ARG A 511 -33.46 5.20 -4.74
CA ARG A 511 -32.56 4.29 -5.47
C ARG A 511 -32.80 2.83 -5.10
N GLU A 512 -32.96 2.51 -3.81
CA GLU A 512 -33.27 1.16 -3.37
C GLU A 512 -34.64 0.70 -3.87
N TRP A 513 -35.63 1.60 -3.87
CA TRP A 513 -36.92 1.32 -4.50
C TRP A 513 -36.83 1.07 -6.01
N ALA A 514 -36.07 1.90 -6.75
CA ALA A 514 -35.88 1.73 -8.18
C ALA A 514 -35.22 0.38 -8.54
N LYS A 515 -34.32 -0.13 -7.68
CA LYS A 515 -33.72 -1.47 -7.82
C LYS A 515 -34.70 -2.61 -7.51
N GLY A 516 -35.70 -2.37 -6.65
CA GLY A 516 -36.67 -3.35 -6.15
C GLY A 516 -37.72 -3.81 -7.17
N GLY A 517 -37.78 -3.20 -8.36
CA GLY A 517 -38.58 -3.69 -9.49
C GLY A 517 -40.10 -3.48 -9.42
N SER A 518 -40.69 -3.14 -8.27
CA SER A 518 -42.11 -2.79 -8.14
C SER A 518 -42.34 -1.28 -8.11
N ILE A 519 -42.19 -0.63 -9.27
CA ILE A 519 -42.41 0.82 -9.46
C ILE A 519 -43.91 1.19 -9.36
N TRP A 520 -44.81 0.20 -9.46
CA TRP A 520 -46.27 0.39 -9.56
C TRP A 520 -46.99 0.67 -8.24
N ARG A 521 -46.34 0.48 -7.09
CA ARG A 521 -46.87 0.84 -5.78
C ARG A 521 -45.76 1.51 -4.98
N PRO A 522 -45.68 2.85 -4.96
CA PRO A 522 -44.78 3.52 -4.05
C PRO A 522 -45.14 3.07 -2.62
N GLY A 523 -44.18 2.51 -1.90
CA GLY A 523 -44.33 2.25 -0.48
C GLY A 523 -44.30 3.56 0.30
N ALA A 524 -44.70 3.52 1.58
CA ALA A 524 -44.63 4.68 2.47
C ALA A 524 -43.23 5.34 2.47
N ASP A 525 -42.17 4.56 2.29
CA ASP A 525 -40.79 5.04 2.23
C ASP A 525 -40.48 5.92 1.01
N VAL A 526 -41.12 5.63 -0.13
CA VAL A 526 -40.97 6.39 -1.39
C VAL A 526 -41.74 7.71 -1.29
N GLU A 527 -42.96 7.66 -0.77
CA GLU A 527 -43.75 8.87 -0.52
C GLU A 527 -43.06 9.77 0.51
N ALA A 528 -42.52 9.21 1.59
CA ALA A 528 -41.71 9.94 2.56
C ALA A 528 -40.44 10.55 1.94
N ALA A 529 -39.77 9.84 1.01
CA ALA A 529 -38.61 10.38 0.31
C ALA A 529 -38.98 11.53 -0.64
N ILE A 530 -40.09 11.41 -1.36
CA ILE A 530 -40.64 12.49 -2.21
C ILE A 530 -41.00 13.71 -1.34
N GLU A 531 -41.64 13.49 -0.19
CA GLU A 531 -42.01 14.56 0.71
C GLU A 531 -40.78 15.26 1.31
N ARG A 532 -39.73 14.51 1.68
CA ARG A 532 -38.44 15.11 2.09
C ARG A 532 -37.82 15.98 0.99
N ILE A 533 -37.91 15.58 -0.28
CA ILE A 533 -37.44 16.42 -1.39
C ILE A 533 -38.26 17.70 -1.47
N LYS A 534 -39.59 17.63 -1.31
CA LYS A 534 -40.44 18.83 -1.26
C LYS A 534 -40.10 19.74 -0.08
N GLU A 535 -39.93 19.19 1.12
CA GLU A 535 -39.55 19.94 2.33
C GLU A 535 -38.25 20.71 2.09
N VAL A 536 -37.20 20.05 1.56
CA VAL A 536 -35.93 20.72 1.23
C VAL A 536 -36.12 21.86 0.22
N MET A 537 -36.95 21.67 -0.80
CA MET A 537 -37.24 22.71 -1.81
C MET A 537 -38.07 23.86 -1.23
N GLN A 538 -39.02 23.57 -0.33
CA GLN A 538 -39.84 24.56 0.35
C GLN A 538 -39.03 25.38 1.35
N GLU A 539 -38.13 24.75 2.11
CA GLU A 539 -37.20 25.43 3.01
C GLU A 539 -36.27 26.37 2.25
N LEU A 540 -35.76 25.94 1.09
CA LEU A 540 -34.95 26.82 0.23
C LEU A 540 -35.76 28.06 -0.20
N LEU A 541 -37.00 27.85 -0.65
CA LEU A 541 -37.88 28.92 -1.07
C LEU A 541 -38.27 29.86 0.08
N SER A 542 -38.57 29.32 1.27
CA SER A 542 -38.95 30.12 2.44
C SER A 542 -37.77 30.97 2.94
N THR A 543 -36.55 30.42 2.90
CA THR A 543 -35.32 31.17 3.22
C THR A 543 -35.17 32.38 2.29
N LEU A 544 -35.38 32.20 0.99
CA LEU A 544 -35.33 33.29 0.00
C LEU A 544 -36.42 34.34 0.23
N GLN A 545 -37.64 33.90 0.57
CA GLN A 545 -38.76 34.80 0.85
C GLN A 545 -38.54 35.62 2.12
N ALA A 546 -37.99 35.02 3.17
CA ALA A 546 -37.71 35.71 4.43
C ALA A 546 -36.66 36.82 4.24
N VAL A 547 -35.61 36.56 3.47
CA VAL A 547 -34.58 37.56 3.16
C VAL A 547 -35.11 38.68 2.26
N GLY A 548 -35.96 38.35 1.28
CA GLY A 548 -36.62 39.36 0.44
C GLY A 548 -37.62 40.26 1.18
N GLN A 549 -38.01 39.90 2.41
CA GLN A 549 -38.90 40.69 3.27
C GLN A 549 -38.16 41.43 4.41
N ALA A 550 -36.91 41.04 4.68
CA ALA A 550 -36.08 41.64 5.73
C ALA A 550 -35.46 42.96 5.22
N GLY A 551 -36.13 44.08 5.51
CA GLY A 551 -35.76 45.43 5.07
C GLY A 551 -34.45 46.01 5.64
N ASP A 552 -33.74 45.28 6.51
CA ASP A 552 -32.50 45.73 7.19
C ASP A 552 -31.21 45.13 6.60
N THR A 553 -31.28 44.45 5.45
CA THR A 553 -30.12 43.81 4.82
C THR A 553 -29.39 44.79 3.92
N THR A 554 -28.07 44.93 4.06
CA THR A 554 -27.28 45.78 3.15
C THR A 554 -27.18 45.16 1.74
N ASP A 555 -27.06 45.99 0.71
CA ASP A 555 -26.94 45.54 -0.69
C ASP A 555 -25.80 44.53 -0.91
N ALA A 556 -24.68 44.71 -0.20
CA ALA A 556 -23.54 43.80 -0.27
C ALA A 556 -23.85 42.42 0.33
N GLN A 557 -24.52 42.38 1.50
CA GLN A 557 -24.96 41.14 2.14
C GLN A 557 -26.02 40.42 1.29
N LEU A 558 -26.91 41.18 0.65
CA LEU A 558 -27.94 40.63 -0.23
C LEU A 558 -27.31 40.00 -1.48
N SER A 559 -26.34 40.68 -2.11
CA SER A 559 -25.62 40.17 -3.29
C SER A 559 -24.82 38.90 -2.98
N GLU A 560 -24.15 38.84 -1.82
CA GLU A 560 -23.45 37.64 -1.34
C GLU A 560 -24.42 36.48 -1.10
N PHE A 561 -25.56 36.75 -0.45
CA PHE A 561 -26.61 35.77 -0.23
C PHE A 561 -27.19 35.23 -1.54
N VAL A 562 -27.57 36.08 -2.50
CA VAL A 562 -28.07 35.66 -3.82
C VAL A 562 -27.05 34.78 -4.54
N THR A 563 -25.77 35.16 -4.49
CA THR A 563 -24.68 34.39 -5.09
C THR A 563 -24.54 33.01 -4.46
N GLN A 564 -24.59 32.92 -3.13
CA GLN A 564 -24.57 31.64 -2.41
C GLN A 564 -25.77 30.76 -2.79
N GLN A 565 -26.97 31.32 -2.84
CA GLN A 565 -28.18 30.59 -3.17
C GLN A 565 -28.19 30.07 -4.62
N ARG A 566 -27.68 30.85 -5.58
CA ARG A 566 -27.49 30.40 -6.98
C ARG A 566 -26.58 29.18 -7.07
N ARG A 567 -25.50 29.14 -6.28
CA ARG A 567 -24.57 27.99 -6.22
C ARG A 567 -25.22 26.76 -5.61
N GLN A 568 -25.92 26.93 -4.48
CA GLN A 568 -26.65 25.84 -3.84
C GLN A 568 -27.68 25.23 -4.80
N LEU A 569 -28.40 26.07 -5.53
CA LEU A 569 -29.37 25.67 -6.54
C LEU A 569 -28.73 24.87 -7.69
N LEU A 570 -27.59 25.33 -8.22
CA LEU A 570 -26.84 24.63 -9.25
C LEU A 570 -26.42 23.23 -8.80
N GLU A 571 -25.88 23.10 -7.57
CA GLU A 571 -25.47 21.82 -7.02
C GLU A 571 -26.67 20.86 -6.82
N LEU A 572 -27.77 21.37 -6.28
CA LEU A 572 -29.01 20.61 -6.11
C LEU A 572 -29.53 20.10 -7.47
N ARG A 573 -29.60 20.97 -8.47
CA ARG A 573 -30.04 20.62 -9.82
C ARG A 573 -29.11 19.61 -10.49
N PHE A 574 -27.80 19.76 -10.32
CA PHE A 574 -26.82 18.80 -10.86
C PHE A 574 -26.97 17.41 -10.23
N ARG A 575 -27.06 17.34 -8.89
CA ARG A 575 -27.24 16.06 -8.16
C ARG A 575 -28.55 15.38 -8.49
N PHE A 576 -29.64 16.15 -8.56
CA PHE A 576 -30.95 15.64 -8.96
C PHE A 576 -30.93 15.08 -10.39
N GLY A 577 -30.38 15.83 -11.36
CA GLY A 577 -30.27 15.34 -12.74
C GLY A 577 -29.38 14.09 -12.88
N LYS A 578 -28.32 13.98 -12.06
CA LYS A 578 -27.49 12.76 -12.00
C LYS A 578 -28.29 11.56 -11.50
N PHE A 579 -29.12 11.74 -10.48
CA PHE A 579 -30.04 10.71 -10.01
C PHE A 579 -31.02 10.29 -11.12
N CYS A 580 -31.62 11.24 -11.83
CA CYS A 580 -32.53 10.97 -12.95
C CYS A 580 -31.85 10.20 -14.09
N LEU A 581 -30.63 10.60 -14.50
CA LEU A 581 -29.88 9.88 -15.53
C LEU A 581 -29.61 8.42 -15.11
N GLN A 582 -29.14 8.21 -13.88
CA GLN A 582 -28.71 6.89 -13.40
C GLN A 582 -29.86 5.91 -13.16
N HIS A 583 -31.03 6.42 -12.77
CA HIS A 583 -32.12 5.59 -12.25
C HIS A 583 -33.44 5.72 -13.02
N LEU A 584 -33.66 6.82 -13.74
CA LEU A 584 -34.91 7.04 -14.49
C LEU A 584 -34.75 6.87 -16.00
N GLN A 585 -33.54 6.93 -16.55
CA GLN A 585 -33.35 6.67 -17.99
C GLN A 585 -32.92 5.23 -18.30
N ALA A 586 -32.37 4.51 -17.32
CA ALA A 586 -31.98 3.12 -17.45
C ALA A 586 -33.18 2.14 -17.35
N HIS A 587 -34.33 2.60 -16.82
CA HIS A 587 -35.53 1.78 -16.66
C HIS A 587 -36.56 2.05 -17.77
N PRO A 588 -37.24 1.01 -18.30
CA PRO A 588 -38.30 1.17 -19.33
C PRO A 588 -39.43 2.12 -18.91
N GLU A 589 -39.71 2.20 -17.61
CA GLU A 589 -40.79 2.99 -17.02
C GLU A 589 -40.33 4.35 -16.46
N GLY A 590 -39.03 4.67 -16.52
CA GLY A 590 -38.52 5.82 -15.79
C GLY A 590 -38.92 7.19 -16.35
N GLY A 591 -39.52 7.23 -17.55
CA GLY A 591 -40.26 8.40 -18.03
C GLY A 591 -41.49 8.76 -17.18
N GLN A 592 -42.20 7.78 -16.61
CA GLN A 592 -43.35 8.01 -15.73
C GLN A 592 -42.91 8.44 -14.33
N LEU A 593 -41.85 7.83 -13.79
CA LEU A 593 -41.20 8.27 -12.56
C LEU A 593 -40.72 9.72 -12.65
N ARG A 594 -40.12 10.12 -13.76
CA ARG A 594 -39.73 11.52 -13.97
C ARG A 594 -40.93 12.47 -13.88
N ASN A 595 -42.11 12.05 -14.34
CA ASN A 595 -43.32 12.86 -14.23
C ASN A 595 -43.75 13.09 -12.78
N GLN A 596 -43.49 12.14 -11.87
CA GLN A 596 -43.75 12.31 -10.43
C GLN A 596 -42.85 13.39 -9.81
N PHE A 597 -41.71 13.70 -10.44
CA PHE A 597 -40.78 14.74 -10.01
C PHE A 597 -40.91 16.05 -10.79
N LEU A 598 -41.94 16.24 -11.62
CA LEU A 598 -42.16 17.51 -12.32
C LEU A 598 -42.24 18.71 -11.37
N PHE A 599 -42.73 18.49 -10.14
CA PHE A 599 -42.75 19.52 -9.11
C PHE A 599 -41.33 20.03 -8.79
N VAL A 600 -40.29 19.18 -8.84
CA VAL A 600 -38.91 19.58 -8.53
C VAL A 600 -38.39 20.60 -9.54
N ASP A 601 -38.66 20.40 -10.83
CA ASP A 601 -38.31 21.36 -11.88
C ASP A 601 -39.05 22.70 -11.69
N GLN A 602 -40.34 22.63 -11.34
CA GLN A 602 -41.14 23.82 -11.01
C GLN A 602 -40.55 24.57 -9.82
N TYR A 603 -40.16 23.88 -8.74
CA TYR A 603 -39.52 24.52 -7.59
C TYR A 603 -38.18 25.17 -7.95
N PHE A 604 -37.36 24.50 -8.77
CA PHE A 604 -36.12 25.11 -9.25
C PHE A 604 -36.40 26.38 -10.05
N GLU A 605 -37.40 26.37 -10.94
CA GLU A 605 -37.83 27.56 -11.68
C GLU A 605 -38.35 28.67 -10.76
N PHE A 606 -39.16 28.35 -9.75
CA PHE A 606 -39.65 29.34 -8.78
C PHE A 606 -38.51 29.98 -7.99
N VAL A 607 -37.53 29.18 -7.57
CA VAL A 607 -36.34 29.65 -6.86
C VAL A 607 -35.48 30.54 -7.78
N GLU A 608 -35.26 30.16 -9.03
CA GLU A 608 -34.52 30.99 -10.01
C GLU A 608 -35.20 32.33 -10.26
N ASN A 609 -36.52 32.33 -10.43
CA ASN A 609 -37.29 33.54 -10.66
C ASN A 609 -37.21 34.47 -9.43
N LYS A 610 -37.33 33.91 -8.21
CA LYS A 610 -37.21 34.69 -6.97
C LYS A 610 -35.80 35.26 -6.77
N LEU A 611 -34.76 34.49 -7.07
CA LEU A 611 -33.38 34.98 -7.05
C LEU A 611 -33.18 36.14 -8.04
N SER A 612 -33.80 36.05 -9.21
CA SER A 612 -33.75 37.13 -10.22
C SER A 612 -34.53 38.37 -9.78
N ASP A 613 -35.69 38.21 -9.13
CA ASP A 613 -36.47 39.32 -8.55
C ASP A 613 -35.64 40.11 -7.53
N ILE A 614 -34.90 39.41 -6.66
CA ILE A 614 -34.06 40.01 -5.60
C ILE A 614 -32.84 40.72 -6.20
N ASP A 615 -32.22 40.14 -7.21
CA ASP A 615 -31.03 40.70 -7.90
C ASP A 615 -31.38 42.00 -8.67
N ILE A 616 -32.61 42.12 -9.21
CA ILE A 616 -33.08 43.35 -9.90
C ILE A 616 -33.30 44.51 -8.90
N MET A 617 -33.55 44.21 -7.63
CA MET A 617 -33.76 45.24 -6.59
C MET A 617 -32.45 45.86 -6.07
N THR A 618 -31.28 45.32 -6.43
CA THR A 618 -29.97 45.89 -6.11
C THR A 618 -29.43 46.66 -7.32
N PRO A 619 -29.36 48.01 -7.30
CA PRO A 619 -28.75 48.75 -8.40
C PRO A 619 -27.25 48.46 -8.46
N VAL A 620 -26.80 47.91 -9.58
CA VAL A 620 -25.38 47.76 -9.91
C VAL A 620 -24.76 49.17 -9.99
N LEU A 621 -23.87 49.50 -9.06
CA LEU A 621 -23.05 50.72 -9.07
C LEU A 621 -21.77 50.51 -9.89
#